data_AF-A0A653RTA8-F1
#
_entry.id   AF-A0A653RTA8-F1
#
_cell.length_a   1.000
_cell.length_b   1.000
_cell.length_c   1.000
_cell.angle_alpha   90.00
_cell.angle_beta   90.00
_cell.angle_gamma   90.00
#
_symmetry.space_group_name_H-M   'P 1'
#
loop_
_entity.id
_entity.type
_entity.pdbx_description
1 polymer ?
#
loop_
_entity_poly.entity_id
_entity_poly.type
_entity_poly.pdbx_seq_one_letter_code
_entity_poly.pdbx_strand_id
1 'polypeptide(L)'
;MVREYVSASGTVFAVSWQGPQMPDVRSLLGNYVQTVSDGTAAFRAAHGGTGPVSLSSSALVVQAGGHMGAYSGRAYIPNAMPTGVNAKDIK
;
A
#
# COMPACT_ATOMS: atom_id res chain seq x y z
N MET A 1 1.29 -10.09 9.86
CA MET A 1 2.41 -10.18 8.93
C MET A 1 2.33 -9.05 7.93
N VAL A 2 3.46 -8.41 7.66
CA VAL A 2 3.63 -7.41 6.59
C VAL A 2 4.62 -8.00 5.59
N ARG A 3 4.38 -7.80 4.29
CA ARG A 3 5.27 -8.19 3.20
C ARG A 3 5.59 -6.96 2.36
N GLU A 4 6.86 -6.78 2.07
CA GLU A 4 7.36 -5.73 1.19
C GLU A 4 7.77 -6.35 -0.15
N TYR A 5 7.48 -5.64 -1.24
CA TYR A 5 7.82 -6.06 -2.59
C TYR A 5 8.83 -5.08 -3.17
N VAL A 6 10.00 -5.62 -3.51
CA VAL A 6 11.17 -4.87 -3.97
C VAL A 6 11.42 -5.18 -5.43
N SER A 7 11.66 -4.15 -6.23
CA SER A 7 12.08 -4.29 -7.62
C SER A 7 13.51 -4.83 -7.72
N ALA A 8 13.92 -5.26 -8.91
CA ALA A 8 15.30 -5.67 -9.16
C ALA A 8 16.32 -4.53 -8.92
N SER A 9 15.88 -3.26 -8.95
CA SER A 9 16.70 -2.09 -8.63
C SER A 9 16.81 -1.78 -7.14
N GLY A 10 16.24 -2.63 -6.27
CA GLY A 10 16.23 -2.42 -4.82
C GLY A 10 15.17 -1.43 -4.33
N THR A 11 14.19 -1.09 -5.18
CA THR A 11 13.15 -0.10 -4.86
C THR A 11 11.87 -0.80 -4.42
N VAL A 12 11.35 -0.47 -3.23
CA VAL A 12 10.06 -0.99 -2.77
C VAL A 12 8.94 -0.33 -3.58
N PHE A 13 8.09 -1.13 -4.24
CA PHE A 13 6.97 -0.63 -5.06
C PHE A 13 5.59 -1.06 -4.54
N ALA A 14 5.55 -2.03 -3.63
CA ALA A 14 4.33 -2.49 -2.99
C ALA A 14 4.55 -3.04 -1.58
N VAL A 15 3.49 -3.02 -0.80
CA VAL A 15 3.39 -3.63 0.53
C VAL A 15 2.04 -4.30 0.68
N SER A 16 2.00 -5.46 1.31
CA SER A 16 0.77 -6.13 1.75
C SER A 16 0.84 -6.45 3.23
N TRP A 17 -0.31 -6.55 3.87
CA TRP A 17 -0.41 -6.89 5.27
C TRP A 17 -1.63 -7.74 5.56
N GLN A 18 -1.50 -8.57 6.58
CA GLN A 18 -2.57 -9.39 7.13
C GLN A 18 -2.29 -9.66 8.60
N GLY A 19 -3.22 -9.37 9.50
CA GLY A 19 -3.03 -9.67 10.91
C GLY A 19 -4.11 -9.14 11.84
N PRO A 20 -3.98 -9.42 13.14
CA PRO A 20 -4.97 -9.03 14.14
C PRO A 20 -5.00 -7.53 14.42
N GLN A 21 -3.94 -6.81 14.06
CA GLN A 21 -3.82 -5.37 14.23
C GLN A 21 -3.63 -4.69 12.88
N MET A 22 -4.36 -3.60 12.66
CA MET A 22 -4.14 -2.71 11.53
C MET A 22 -2.75 -2.07 11.68
N PRO A 23 -1.82 -2.27 10.74
CA PRO A 23 -0.54 -1.58 10.80
C PRO A 23 -0.78 -0.09 10.57
N ASP A 24 0.10 0.75 11.10
CA ASP A 24 0.12 2.16 10.72
C ASP A 24 0.57 2.26 9.25
N VAL A 25 -0.42 2.23 8.35
CA VAL A 25 -0.20 2.34 6.90
C VAL A 25 0.49 3.68 6.57
N ARG A 26 0.31 4.72 7.39
CA ARG A 26 0.99 6.01 7.22
C ARG A 26 2.47 5.91 7.57
N SER A 27 2.84 5.17 8.61
CA SER A 27 4.25 4.92 8.94
C SER A 27 4.92 3.99 7.92
N LEU A 28 4.20 2.97 7.43
CA LEU A 28 4.68 2.10 6.36
C LEU A 28 4.91 2.92 5.10
N LEU A 29 3.85 3.55 4.57
CA LEU A 29 3.95 4.41 3.40
C LEU A 29 4.99 5.50 3.59
N GLY A 30 5.03 6.17 4.76
CA GLY A 30 5.95 7.24 5.17
C GLY A 30 7.43 6.96 4.88
N ASN A 31 7.89 5.75 5.18
CA ASN A 31 9.25 5.31 4.87
C ASN A 31 9.47 5.06 3.36
N TYR A 32 8.41 4.77 2.60
CA TYR A 32 8.43 4.59 1.14
C TYR A 32 8.04 5.88 0.35
N VAL A 33 7.54 6.94 1.01
CA VAL A 33 7.08 8.21 0.39
C VAL A 33 8.21 9.00 -0.24
N GLN A 34 9.45 8.85 0.22
CA GLN A 34 10.61 9.52 -0.40
C GLN A 34 10.77 9.14 -1.89
N THR A 35 10.23 7.99 -2.31
CA THR A 35 10.21 7.56 -3.71
C THR A 35 8.92 8.00 -4.45
N VAL A 36 7.95 8.60 -3.75
CA VAL A 36 6.57 8.87 -4.21
C VAL A 36 6.12 10.28 -3.81
N SER A 37 6.55 11.28 -4.56
CA SER A 37 6.26 12.68 -4.22
C SER A 37 4.80 13.09 -4.47
N ASP A 38 4.05 12.44 -5.37
CA ASP A 38 2.71 12.93 -5.77
C ASP A 38 1.53 12.10 -5.25
N GLY A 39 1.65 10.77 -5.17
CA GLY A 39 0.56 9.88 -4.73
C GLY A 39 0.20 10.02 -3.24
N THR A 40 1.15 10.48 -2.44
CA THR A 40 1.03 10.54 -0.98
C THR A 40 0.18 11.71 -0.49
N ALA A 41 0.11 12.81 -1.25
CA ALA A 41 -0.79 13.92 -0.94
C ALA A 41 -2.26 13.50 -1.09
N ALA A 42 -2.58 12.74 -2.15
CA ALA A 42 -3.92 12.20 -2.38
C ALA A 42 -4.34 11.18 -1.29
N PHE A 43 -3.41 10.32 -0.85
CA PHE A 43 -3.67 9.42 0.28
C PHE A 43 -3.94 10.20 1.59
N ARG A 44 -3.12 11.21 1.92
CA ARG A 44 -3.31 12.05 3.11
C ARG A 44 -4.68 12.73 3.18
N ALA A 45 -5.24 13.14 2.04
CA ALA A 45 -6.53 13.81 1.98
C ALA A 45 -7.73 12.86 2.17
N ALA A 46 -7.59 11.58 1.83
CA ALA A 46 -8.73 10.66 1.74
C ALA A 46 -8.95 9.73 2.97
N HIS A 47 -8.04 9.67 3.95
CA HIS A 47 -7.95 8.51 4.87
C HIS A 47 -8.05 8.81 6.37
N GLY A 48 -8.80 9.83 6.78
CA GLY A 48 -9.01 10.17 8.20
C GLY A 48 -9.94 9.22 9.00
N GLY A 49 -10.03 7.91 8.71
CA GLY A 49 -11.01 7.04 9.39
C GLY A 49 -10.74 5.52 9.35
N THR A 50 -11.42 4.78 10.26
CA THR A 50 -11.31 3.34 10.55
C THR A 50 -12.27 2.45 9.73
N GLY A 51 -12.50 2.77 8.46
CA GLY A 51 -13.36 2.00 7.56
C GLY A 51 -12.58 1.21 6.50
N PRO A 52 -13.26 0.34 5.71
CA PRO A 52 -12.67 -0.21 4.50
C PRO A 52 -12.25 0.92 3.57
N VAL A 53 -11.02 0.85 3.11
CA VAL A 53 -10.38 1.87 2.29
C VAL A 53 -10.11 1.26 0.93
N SER A 54 -10.58 1.91 -0.14
CA SER A 54 -10.18 1.58 -1.50
C SER A 54 -9.90 2.86 -2.27
N LEU A 55 -8.61 3.22 -2.35
CA LEU A 55 -8.11 4.28 -3.20
C LEU A 55 -7.52 3.64 -4.46
N SER A 56 -7.98 4.06 -5.64
CA SER A 56 -7.39 3.64 -6.90
C SER A 56 -7.08 4.87 -7.74
N SER A 57 -5.79 5.15 -7.93
CA SER A 57 -5.29 6.20 -8.82
C SER A 57 -4.15 5.65 -9.68
N SER A 58 -3.79 6.38 -10.75
CA SER A 58 -2.62 6.03 -11.58
C SER A 58 -1.30 6.10 -10.81
N ALA A 59 -1.23 6.94 -9.76
CA ALA A 59 -0.04 7.13 -8.94
C ALA A 59 0.04 6.14 -7.77
N LEU A 60 -1.09 5.69 -7.23
CA LEU A 60 -1.14 4.85 -6.04
C LEU A 60 -2.47 4.11 -5.95
N VAL A 61 -2.41 2.81 -5.66
CA VAL A 61 -3.56 2.00 -5.28
C VAL A 61 -3.39 1.55 -3.84
N VAL A 62 -4.41 1.76 -3.02
CA VAL A 62 -4.48 1.26 -1.63
C VAL A 62 -5.81 0.56 -1.44
N GLN A 63 -5.76 -0.66 -0.95
CA GLN A 63 -6.92 -1.46 -0.61
C GLN A 63 -6.72 -2.00 0.79
N ALA A 64 -7.55 -1.59 1.74
CA ALA A 64 -7.49 -2.04 3.12
C ALA A 64 -8.89 -2.38 3.61
N GLY A 65 -9.01 -3.40 4.44
CA GLY A 65 -10.27 -3.81 5.01
C GLY A 65 -10.07 -4.91 6.04
N GLY A 66 -11.15 -5.65 6.27
CA GLY A 66 -11.22 -6.66 7.32
C GLY A 66 -12.11 -6.22 8.47
N HIS A 67 -12.25 -7.11 9.45
CA HIS A 67 -13.01 -6.87 10.67
C HIS A 67 -12.04 -6.75 11.85
N MET A 68 -12.55 -6.33 13.02
CA MET A 68 -11.75 -6.34 14.25
C MET A 68 -11.09 -7.71 14.44
N GLY A 69 -9.76 -7.71 14.59
CA GLY A 69 -8.96 -8.93 14.79
C GLY A 69 -8.57 -9.68 13.51
N ALA A 70 -8.97 -9.23 12.31
CA ALA A 70 -8.52 -9.80 11.04
C ALA A 70 -8.46 -8.72 9.96
N TYR A 71 -7.46 -7.84 10.08
CA TYR A 71 -7.19 -6.80 9.11
C TYR A 71 -6.35 -7.35 7.96
N SER A 72 -6.64 -6.90 6.75
CA SER A 72 -5.83 -7.19 5.59
C SER A 72 -5.85 -6.03 4.60
N GLY A 73 -4.80 -5.92 3.81
CA GLY A 73 -4.72 -4.90 2.79
C GLY A 73 -3.42 -4.91 2.02
N ARG A 74 -3.35 -4.01 1.06
CA ARG A 74 -2.20 -3.80 0.19
C ARG A 74 -2.16 -2.37 -0.30
N ALA A 75 -0.95 -1.90 -0.55
CA ALA A 75 -0.69 -0.64 -1.20
C ALA A 75 0.41 -0.83 -2.24
N TYR A 76 0.21 -0.30 -3.44
CA TYR A 76 1.18 -0.43 -4.52
C TYR A 76 1.10 0.71 -5.53
N ILE A 77 2.20 0.93 -6.24
CA ILE A 77 2.35 1.98 -7.24
C ILE A 77 2.30 1.31 -8.62
N PRO A 78 1.21 1.46 -9.40
CA PRO A 78 1.08 0.83 -10.71
C PRO A 78 2.25 1.15 -11.65
N ASN A 79 2.72 2.41 -11.61
CA ASN A 79 3.80 2.89 -12.48
C ASN A 79 5.21 2.45 -12.06
N ALA A 80 5.38 1.89 -10.85
CA ALA A 80 6.67 1.39 -10.37
C ALA A 80 6.74 -0.15 -10.39
N MET A 81 5.69 -0.81 -10.87
CA MET A 81 5.68 -2.27 -10.97
C MET A 81 6.71 -2.72 -12.03
N PRO A 82 7.61 -3.67 -11.69
CA PRO A 82 8.53 -4.25 -12.65
C PRO A 82 7.75 -4.93 -13.78
N THR A 83 8.35 -4.96 -14.97
CA THR A 83 7.76 -5.62 -16.14
C THR A 83 7.45 -7.08 -15.83
N GLY A 84 6.19 -7.50 -15.98
CA GLY A 84 5.74 -8.86 -15.67
C GLY A 84 5.16 -9.08 -14.26
N VAL A 85 5.25 -8.09 -13.35
CA VAL A 85 4.57 -8.14 -12.04
C VAL A 85 3.17 -7.54 -12.16
N ASN A 86 2.16 -8.27 -11.71
CA ASN A 86 0.77 -7.83 -11.72
C ASN A 86 0.28 -7.47 -10.31
N ALA A 87 -0.74 -6.62 -10.22
CA ALA A 87 -1.37 -6.28 -8.95
C ALA A 87 -1.90 -7.51 -8.18
N LYS A 88 -2.14 -8.63 -8.86
CA LYS A 88 -2.59 -9.90 -8.26
C LYS A 88 -1.48 -10.62 -7.49
N ASP A 89 -0.22 -10.27 -7.73
CA ASP A 89 0.94 -10.87 -7.08
C ASP A 89 1.20 -10.28 -5.69
N ILE A 90 0.51 -9.17 -5.37
CA ILE A 90 0.59 -8.46 -4.10
C ILE A 90 -0.54 -8.96 -3.18
N LYS A 91 -0.19 -9.74 -2.15
CA LYS A 91 -1.10 -10.46 -1.24
C LYS A 91 -0.63 -10.44 0.20
#